data_AF-A0A972GQC5-F1
#
_entry.id   AF-A0A972GQC5-F1
#
_cell.length_a   1.000
_cell.length_b   1.000
_cell.length_c   1.000
_cell.angle_alpha   90.00
_cell.angle_beta   90.00
_cell.angle_gamma   90.00
#
_symmetry.space_group_name_H-M   'P 1'
#
loop_
_entity.id
_entity.type
_entity.pdbx_description
1 polymer ?
#
loop_
_entity_poly.entity_id
_entity_poly.type
_entity_poly.pdbx_seq_one_letter_code
_entity_poly.pdbx_strand_id
1 'polypeptide(L)'
;MKRNRFITVITLFSMLFSLFNFVGVPPKAEAAVTAPSLLITEIMAASKASGDPYEFVELYNTTSQPINLTNYQIHYYTQPGLAQPWTDANAKKWSIVPQDTMTGGTTNMTIAAHGTKIVWLVKPAHLSYTVTQFITEYGDATLTKDQFVYALMGT
;
A
#
# COMPACT_ATOMS: atom_id res chain seq x y z
N MET A 1 6.40 -74.82 -32.06
CA MET A 1 6.45 -74.70 -30.58
C MET A 1 6.29 -73.23 -30.22
N LYS A 2 5.41 -72.77 -29.33
CA LYS A 2 4.15 -73.26 -28.76
C LYS A 2 3.30 -71.98 -28.61
N ARG A 3 2.11 -71.98 -29.18
CA ARG A 3 1.12 -70.90 -29.14
C ARG A 3 0.10 -71.29 -28.08
N ASN A 4 0.01 -70.59 -26.96
CA ASN A 4 -1.02 -70.86 -25.95
C ASN A 4 -2.20 -69.90 -26.09
N ARG A 5 -3.34 -70.49 -26.44
CA ARG A 5 -4.67 -69.92 -26.49
C ARG A 5 -5.44 -70.43 -25.27
N PHE A 6 -6.14 -69.55 -24.56
CA PHE A 6 -7.34 -69.83 -23.75
C PHE A 6 -8.25 -68.60 -23.97
N ILE A 7 -9.28 -68.67 -24.83
CA ILE A 7 -10.69 -69.04 -24.55
C ILE A 7 -11.25 -68.13 -23.42
N THR A 8 -11.93 -67.01 -23.72
CA THR A 8 -13.37 -66.82 -24.05
C THR A 8 -14.25 -66.52 -22.82
N VAL A 9 -14.83 -65.31 -22.82
CA VAL A 9 -16.14 -64.88 -22.28
C VAL A 9 -16.37 -64.87 -20.76
N ILE A 10 -16.46 -63.65 -20.21
CA ILE A 10 -17.55 -63.28 -19.29
C ILE A 10 -18.14 -61.94 -19.78
N THR A 11 -19.33 -62.04 -20.34
CA THR A 11 -20.34 -61.01 -20.56
C THR A 11 -20.83 -60.39 -19.26
N LEU A 12 -21.13 -59.09 -19.29
CA LEU A 12 -22.11 -58.37 -18.47
C LEU A 12 -22.06 -58.58 -16.94
N PHE A 13 -21.24 -57.81 -16.22
CA PHE A 13 -21.55 -57.43 -14.83
C PHE A 13 -20.79 -56.18 -14.36
N SER A 14 -21.16 -54.99 -14.84
CA SER A 14 -20.89 -53.72 -14.13
C SER A 14 -21.49 -52.47 -14.83
N MET A 15 -22.58 -52.61 -15.59
CA MET A 15 -23.52 -51.49 -15.77
C MET A 15 -24.36 -51.32 -14.51
N LEU A 16 -23.71 -51.03 -13.37
CA LEU A 16 -24.38 -50.60 -12.14
C LEU A 16 -23.40 -49.95 -11.15
N PHE A 17 -22.54 -49.05 -11.64
CA PHE A 17 -22.03 -47.96 -10.80
C PHE A 17 -22.62 -46.65 -11.33
N SER A 18 -23.94 -46.56 -11.16
CA SER A 18 -24.67 -45.33 -11.28
C SER A 18 -24.18 -44.39 -10.16
N LEU A 19 -23.85 -43.16 -10.54
CA LEU A 19 -24.08 -41.98 -9.70
C LEU A 19 -23.37 -41.93 -8.33
N PHE A 20 -22.05 -42.13 -8.29
CA PHE A 20 -21.28 -41.31 -7.35
C PHE A 20 -21.06 -39.96 -8.02
N ASN A 21 -22.04 -39.06 -7.86
CA ASN A 21 -21.71 -37.64 -7.82
C ASN A 21 -20.70 -37.52 -6.69
N PHE A 22 -19.42 -37.38 -7.03
CA PHE A 22 -18.48 -36.77 -6.11
C PHE A 22 -19.07 -35.39 -5.85
N VAL A 23 -19.81 -35.26 -4.75
CA VAL A 23 -20.10 -33.96 -4.15
C VAL A 23 -18.72 -33.49 -3.72
N GLY A 24 -18.00 -32.88 -4.67
CA GLY A 24 -16.80 -32.15 -4.36
C GLY A 24 -17.22 -31.19 -3.28
N VAL A 25 -16.62 -31.35 -2.10
CA VAL A 25 -16.63 -30.27 -1.11
C VAL A 25 -16.27 -29.03 -1.92
N PRO A 26 -17.17 -28.03 -2.02
CA PRO A 26 -16.85 -26.84 -2.79
C PRO A 26 -15.51 -26.34 -2.27
N PRO A 27 -14.56 -25.98 -3.13
CA PRO A 27 -13.33 -25.36 -2.65
C PRO A 27 -13.78 -24.26 -1.70
N LYS A 28 -13.37 -24.37 -0.43
CA LYS A 28 -13.62 -23.33 0.54
C LYS A 28 -13.11 -22.07 -0.12
N ALA A 29 -14.01 -21.15 -0.44
CA ALA A 29 -13.66 -19.91 -1.11
C ALA A 29 -12.54 -19.28 -0.29
N GLU A 30 -11.32 -19.37 -0.79
CA GLU A 30 -10.19 -18.66 -0.24
C GLU A 30 -10.58 -17.20 -0.44
N ALA A 31 -10.81 -16.48 0.66
CA ALA A 31 -11.23 -15.09 0.59
C ALA A 31 -10.24 -14.39 -0.33
N ALA A 32 -10.72 -13.86 -1.46
CA ALA A 32 -9.89 -13.07 -2.35
C ALA A 32 -9.27 -11.98 -1.48
N VAL A 33 -7.94 -12.01 -1.31
CA VAL A 33 -7.24 -10.96 -0.60
C VAL A 33 -7.36 -9.73 -1.48
N THR A 34 -8.32 -8.86 -1.15
CA THR A 34 -8.47 -7.59 -1.85
C THR A 34 -7.19 -6.80 -1.62
N ALA A 35 -6.49 -6.47 -2.70
CA ALA A 35 -5.31 -5.63 -2.61
C ALA A 35 -5.67 -4.29 -1.95
N PRO A 36 -4.84 -3.76 -1.04
CA PRO A 36 -5.10 -2.47 -0.41
C PRO A 36 -5.14 -1.37 -1.48
N SER A 37 -6.06 -0.42 -1.33
CA SER A 37 -6.25 0.69 -2.27
C SER A 37 -5.11 1.70 -2.26
N LEU A 38 -4.38 1.78 -1.16
CA LEU A 38 -3.28 2.72 -0.93
C LEU A 38 -2.11 1.98 -0.29
N LEU A 39 -0.92 2.15 -0.86
CA LEU A 39 0.32 1.56 -0.37
C LEU A 39 1.28 2.65 0.09
N ILE A 40 2.10 2.34 1.09
CA ILE A 40 3.34 3.07 1.35
C ILE A 40 4.44 2.34 0.56
N THR A 41 5.06 3.01 -0.41
CA THR A 41 6.08 2.43 -1.29
C THR A 41 7.49 2.79 -0.85
N GLU A 42 7.68 3.94 -0.21
CA GLU A 42 8.97 4.40 0.30
C GLU A 42 8.81 5.11 1.65
N ILE A 43 9.84 4.98 2.49
CA ILE A 43 10.00 5.75 3.72
C ILE A 43 11.44 6.24 3.75
N MET A 44 11.62 7.56 3.85
CA MET A 44 12.91 8.18 4.13
C MET A 44 12.88 8.80 5.52
N ALA A 45 13.57 8.17 6.46
CA ALA A 45 13.58 8.58 7.87
C ALA A 45 14.85 9.36 8.27
N ALA A 46 15.84 9.48 7.38
CA ALA A 46 17.08 10.19 7.62
C ALA A 46 17.64 10.73 6.29
N SER A 47 17.40 12.01 6.01
CA SER A 47 17.94 12.65 4.80
C SER A 47 19.44 12.95 4.95
N LYS A 48 20.14 13.25 3.85
CA LYS A 48 21.58 13.56 3.91
C LYS A 48 21.85 14.90 4.59
N ALA A 49 20.92 15.85 4.45
CA ALA A 49 20.99 17.14 5.11
C ALA A 49 20.91 17.00 6.64
N SER A 50 21.76 17.77 7.34
CA SER A 50 21.85 17.77 8.80
C SER A 50 20.51 18.12 9.45
N GLY A 51 20.10 17.32 10.43
CA GLY A 51 18.84 17.50 11.17
C GLY A 51 17.62 16.90 10.47
N ASP A 52 17.84 16.12 9.42
CA ASP A 52 16.84 15.38 8.65
C ASP A 52 15.63 16.23 8.23
N PRO A 53 15.83 17.34 7.48
CA PRO A 53 14.74 18.22 7.09
C PRO A 53 13.83 17.64 6.00
N TYR A 54 14.25 16.57 5.32
CA TYR A 54 13.55 16.02 4.16
C TYR A 54 13.01 14.62 4.38
N GLU A 55 12.56 14.29 5.60
CA GLU A 55 11.87 13.02 5.89
C GLU A 55 10.55 12.92 5.12
N PHE A 56 10.25 11.76 4.54
CA PHE A 56 9.00 11.58 3.80
C PHE A 56 8.49 10.14 3.82
N VAL A 57 7.22 10.00 3.47
CA VAL A 57 6.63 8.74 3.01
C VAL A 57 6.06 8.90 1.61
N GLU A 58 6.28 7.92 0.73
CA GLU A 58 5.64 7.88 -0.58
C GLU A 58 4.40 7.00 -0.53
N LEU A 59 3.29 7.53 -1.02
CA LEU A 59 2.02 6.84 -1.18
C LEU A 59 1.79 6.47 -2.64
N TYR A 60 1.32 5.25 -2.90
CA TYR A 60 0.90 4.79 -4.22
C TYR A 60 -0.56 4.35 -4.23
N ASN A 61 -1.33 4.87 -5.18
CA ASN A 61 -2.73 4.48 -5.39
C ASN A 61 -2.80 3.25 -6.30
N THR A 62 -3.23 2.10 -5.78
CA THR A 62 -3.33 0.85 -6.57
C THR A 62 -4.59 0.79 -7.43
N THR A 63 -5.52 1.71 -7.24
CA THR A 63 -6.85 1.68 -7.84
C THR A 63 -6.90 2.41 -9.18
N SER A 64 -7.95 2.12 -9.96
CA SER A 64 -8.25 2.80 -11.21
C SER A 64 -9.02 4.12 -11.03
N GLN A 65 -9.20 4.60 -9.79
CA GLN A 65 -9.91 5.82 -9.46
C GLN A 65 -9.01 6.76 -8.65
N PRO A 66 -9.19 8.09 -8.73
CA PRO A 66 -8.43 9.00 -7.90
C PRO A 66 -8.76 8.82 -6.41
N ILE A 67 -7.74 8.96 -5.55
CA ILE A 67 -7.88 8.96 -4.09
C ILE A 67 -7.66 10.38 -3.57
N ASN A 68 -8.62 10.91 -2.82
CA ASN A 68 -8.50 12.19 -2.13
C ASN A 68 -7.97 11.95 -0.70
N LEU A 69 -6.85 12.60 -0.35
CA LEU A 69 -6.20 12.49 0.95
C LEU A 69 -6.80 13.41 2.03
N THR A 70 -7.87 14.17 1.75
CA THR A 70 -8.56 14.95 2.78
C THR A 70 -8.96 14.07 3.96
N ASN A 71 -8.64 14.52 5.17
CA ASN A 71 -8.82 13.81 6.46
C ASN A 71 -7.94 12.57 6.68
N TYR A 72 -7.00 12.27 5.77
CA TYR A 72 -6.00 11.24 6.03
C TYR A 72 -4.98 11.74 7.07
N GLN A 73 -4.41 10.81 7.83
CA GLN A 73 -3.40 11.07 8.84
C GLN A 73 -2.27 10.06 8.71
N ILE A 74 -1.05 10.51 9.02
CA ILE A 74 0.07 9.62 9.30
C ILE A 74 0.00 9.23 10.78
N HIS A 75 -0.13 7.93 11.05
CA HIS A 75 -0.04 7.37 12.39
C HIS A 75 1.35 6.78 12.59
N TYR A 76 2.12 7.40 13.48
CA TYR A 76 3.48 6.96 13.82
C TYR A 76 3.49 6.37 15.23
N TYR A 77 3.80 5.07 15.32
CA TYR A 77 3.85 4.31 16.57
C TYR A 77 5.27 3.77 16.78
N THR A 78 5.67 3.63 18.05
CA THR A 78 7.02 3.15 18.43
C THR A 78 6.98 1.90 19.29
N GLN A 79 5.78 1.34 19.51
CA GLN A 79 5.59 0.12 20.27
C GLN A 79 5.40 -1.09 19.32
N PRO A 80 6.46 -1.82 18.96
CA PRO A 80 6.41 -2.90 17.96
C PRO A 80 5.58 -4.12 18.41
N GLY A 81 5.24 -4.23 19.70
CA GLY A 81 4.46 -5.36 20.26
C GLY A 81 2.94 -5.24 20.15
N LEU A 82 2.41 -4.15 19.57
CA LEU A 82 0.96 -3.98 19.42
C LEU A 82 0.44 -4.78 18.23
N ALA A 83 -0.50 -5.68 18.47
CA ALA A 83 -1.18 -6.43 17.41
C ALA A 83 -1.95 -5.51 16.45
N GLN A 84 -2.41 -4.35 16.93
CA GLN A 84 -3.15 -3.34 16.17
C GLN A 84 -2.53 -1.97 16.40
N PRO A 85 -1.42 -1.64 15.72
CA PRO A 85 -0.69 -0.39 16.00
C PRO A 85 -1.49 0.89 15.82
N TRP A 86 -2.55 0.86 15.01
CA TRP A 86 -3.46 2.00 14.81
C TRP A 86 -4.37 2.32 16.00
N THR A 87 -4.45 1.43 17.00
CA THR A 87 -5.20 1.67 18.25
C THR A 87 -4.33 2.22 19.37
N ASP A 88 -3.03 2.43 19.13
CA ASP A 88 -2.14 2.99 20.14
C ASP A 88 -2.58 4.41 20.53
N ALA A 89 -2.94 4.60 21.79
CA ALA A 89 -3.34 5.90 22.33
C ALA A 89 -2.16 6.89 22.36
N ASN A 90 -0.93 6.40 22.34
CA ASN A 90 0.29 7.21 22.35
C ASN A 90 0.90 7.41 20.95
N ALA A 91 0.29 6.83 19.90
CA ALA A 91 0.75 7.07 18.53
C ALA A 91 0.65 8.56 18.22
N LYS A 92 1.70 9.09 17.58
CA LYS A 92 1.67 10.43 17.02
C LYS A 92 0.78 10.40 15.78
N LYS A 93 -0.08 11.40 15.64
CA LYS A 93 -1.01 11.53 14.52
C LYS A 93 -0.80 12.88 13.87
N TRP A 94 -0.51 12.88 12.58
CA TRP A 94 -0.30 14.10 11.82
C TRP A 94 -1.24 14.12 10.64
N SER A 95 -2.11 15.12 10.59
CA SER A 95 -3.01 15.34 9.46
C SER A 95 -2.22 15.61 8.19
N ILE A 96 -2.61 14.95 7.10
CA ILE A 96 -2.11 15.28 5.77
C ILE A 96 -2.83 16.55 5.31
N VAL A 97 -2.05 17.57 4.94
CA VAL A 97 -2.53 18.90 4.56
C VAL A 97 -1.98 19.33 3.20
N PRO A 98 -2.71 20.18 2.45
CA PRO A 98 -2.30 20.65 1.13
C PRO A 98 -1.20 21.71 1.18
N GLN A 99 -0.76 22.15 2.36
CA GLN A 99 0.25 23.18 2.51
C GLN A 99 1.01 23.01 3.82
N ASP A 100 2.24 23.48 3.85
CA ASP A 100 3.13 23.45 5.00
C ASP A 100 2.86 24.57 6.04
N THR A 101 1.81 25.37 5.87
CA THR A 101 1.50 26.62 6.61
C THR A 101 2.50 27.78 6.39
N MET A 102 3.52 27.61 5.55
CA MET A 102 4.68 28.51 5.45
C MET A 102 4.74 29.26 4.11
N THR A 103 4.37 28.60 3.01
CA THR A 103 4.53 29.16 1.65
C THR A 103 3.23 29.72 1.04
N GLY A 104 2.08 29.56 1.72
CA GLY A 104 0.79 30.16 1.36
C GLY A 104 0.12 29.60 0.10
N GLY A 105 0.73 28.63 -0.58
CA GLY A 105 0.16 27.96 -1.75
C GLY A 105 -0.40 26.58 -1.39
N THR A 106 -1.51 26.18 -2.02
CA THR A 106 -2.07 24.84 -1.87
C THR A 106 -1.52 23.89 -2.95
N THR A 107 -1.28 22.65 -2.55
CA THR A 107 -0.96 21.52 -3.42
C THR A 107 -2.20 20.66 -3.65
N ASN A 108 -2.12 19.79 -4.65
CA ASN A 108 -3.18 18.84 -4.96
C ASN A 108 -3.21 17.67 -3.96
N MET A 109 -4.31 17.56 -3.19
CA MET A 109 -4.56 16.46 -2.24
C MET A 109 -4.97 15.14 -2.91
N THR A 110 -5.11 15.12 -4.23
CA THR A 110 -5.55 13.94 -4.98
C THR A 110 -4.35 13.17 -5.51
N ILE A 111 -4.36 11.86 -5.30
CA ILE A 111 -3.51 10.91 -6.02
C ILE A 111 -4.31 10.39 -7.21
N ALA A 112 -3.80 10.59 -8.43
CA ALA A 112 -4.42 10.02 -9.63
C ALA A 112 -4.45 8.48 -9.56
N ALA A 113 -5.29 7.86 -10.39
CA ALA A 113 -5.26 6.40 -10.57
C ALA A 113 -3.84 5.95 -10.91
N HIS A 114 -3.31 4.96 -10.19
CA HIS A 114 -1.93 4.46 -10.37
C HIS A 114 -0.83 5.53 -10.20
N GLY A 115 -1.15 6.65 -9.55
CA GLY A 115 -0.20 7.72 -9.26
C GLY A 115 0.47 7.58 -7.90
N THR A 116 1.53 8.36 -7.69
CA THR A 116 2.20 8.51 -6.39
C THR A 116 1.98 9.88 -5.77
N LYS A 117 2.22 9.98 -4.46
CA LYS A 117 2.25 11.22 -3.71
C LYS A 117 3.29 11.17 -2.61
N ILE A 118 4.12 12.20 -2.52
CA ILE A 118 5.06 12.37 -1.41
C ILE A 118 4.34 13.09 -0.28
N VAL A 119 4.32 12.47 0.91
CA VAL A 119 3.94 13.14 2.16
C VAL A 119 5.22 13.55 2.85
N TRP A 120 5.56 14.84 2.78
CA TRP A 120 6.72 15.38 3.49
C TRP A 120 6.38 15.53 4.96
N LEU A 121 7.17 14.88 5.82
CA LEU A 121 7.08 14.99 7.28
C LEU A 121 7.89 16.23 7.73
N VAL A 122 7.21 17.34 7.98
CA VAL A 122 7.87 18.64 8.24
C VAL A 122 7.99 18.86 9.73
N LYS A 123 9.22 19.00 10.22
CA LYS A 123 9.50 19.33 11.63
C LYS A 123 9.33 20.82 11.89
N PRO A 124 8.98 21.26 13.12
CA PRO A 124 8.83 22.68 13.45
C PRO A 124 10.11 23.50 13.24
N ALA A 125 11.27 22.86 13.39
CA ALA A 125 12.57 23.49 13.16
C ALA A 125 12.84 23.79 11.67
N HIS A 126 12.10 23.15 10.76
CA HIS A 126 12.34 23.16 9.32
C HIS A 126 11.19 23.83 8.54
N LEU A 127 10.43 24.68 9.23
CA LEU A 127 9.30 25.40 8.64
C LEU A 127 9.70 26.50 7.62
N SER A 128 10.98 26.65 7.30
CA SER A 128 11.44 27.56 6.24
C SER A 128 11.91 26.83 4.98
N TYR A 129 11.90 25.49 4.99
CA TYR A 129 12.40 24.69 3.89
C TYR A 129 11.36 24.57 2.77
N THR A 130 11.84 24.52 1.53
CA THR A 130 11.01 24.58 0.33
C THR A 130 11.06 23.29 -0.48
N VAL A 131 10.04 23.05 -1.31
CA VAL A 131 10.01 21.93 -2.28
C VAL A 131 11.23 21.96 -3.19
N THR A 132 11.70 23.13 -3.61
CA THR A 132 12.91 23.26 -4.44
C THR A 132 14.16 22.72 -3.73
N GLN A 133 14.30 22.99 -2.43
CA GLN A 133 15.41 22.46 -1.64
C GLN A 133 15.27 20.94 -1.42
N PHE A 134 14.05 20.44 -1.20
CA PHE A 134 13.77 19.00 -1.17
C PHE A 134 14.18 18.33 -2.49
N ILE A 135 13.78 18.89 -3.63
CA ILE A 135 14.12 18.37 -4.95
C ILE A 135 15.64 18.34 -5.15
N THR A 136 16.33 19.36 -4.68
CA THR A 136 17.80 19.44 -4.75
C THR A 136 18.47 18.35 -3.92
N GLU A 137 17.93 18.01 -2.74
CA GLU A 137 18.44 16.94 -1.86
C GLU A 137 18.44 15.57 -2.56
N TYR A 138 17.36 15.25 -3.28
CA TYR A 138 17.17 13.94 -3.91
C TYR A 138 17.53 13.90 -5.40
N GLY A 139 17.75 15.04 -6.04
CA GLY A 139 18.21 15.14 -7.42
C GLY A 139 17.15 14.82 -8.48
N ASP A 140 15.86 14.81 -8.12
CA ASP A 140 14.77 14.54 -9.05
C ASP A 140 14.08 15.83 -9.52
N ALA A 141 14.62 16.42 -10.58
CA ALA A 141 14.09 17.64 -11.19
C ALA A 141 12.72 17.45 -11.88
N THR A 142 12.19 16.23 -11.96
CA THR A 142 10.86 15.97 -12.55
C THR A 142 9.73 16.19 -11.55
N LEU A 143 10.05 16.22 -10.25
CA LEU A 143 9.08 16.46 -9.20
C LEU A 143 8.54 17.89 -9.28
N THR A 144 7.23 18.00 -9.11
CA THR A 144 6.50 19.27 -9.08
C THR A 144 5.79 19.43 -7.74
N LYS A 145 5.46 20.67 -7.36
CA LYS A 145 4.76 20.97 -6.10
C LYS A 145 3.48 20.14 -5.89
N ASP A 146 2.79 19.76 -6.97
CA ASP A 146 1.52 19.05 -6.90
C ASP A 146 1.67 17.55 -6.60
N GLN A 147 2.91 17.04 -6.59
CA GLN A 147 3.25 15.70 -6.10
C GLN A 147 3.51 15.67 -4.59
N PHE A 148 3.46 16.82 -3.92
CA PHE A 148 3.67 16.92 -2.47
C PHE A 148 2.36 17.20 -1.74
N VAL A 149 2.25 16.60 -0.56
CA VAL A 149 1.39 17.01 0.55
C VAL A 149 2.24 16.96 1.82
N TYR A 150 1.75 17.52 2.92
CA TYR A 150 2.57 17.72 4.12
C TYR A 150 1.91 17.11 5.34
N ALA A 151 2.74 16.63 6.27
CA ALA A 151 2.33 16.27 7.62
C ALA A 151 3.22 17.06 8.60
N LEU A 152 2.62 18.03 9.30
CA LEU A 152 3.34 18.88 10.25
C LEU A 152 3.55 18.13 11.56
N MET A 153 4.81 17.88 11.91
CA MET A 153 5.16 17.14 13.12
C MET A 153 5.09 18.07 14.33
N GLY A 154 4.24 17.78 15.31
CA GLY A 154 4.25 18.50 16.60
C GLY A 154 3.23 19.64 16.73
N THR A 155 2.16 19.61 15.94
CA THR A 155 0.92 20.34 16.22
C THR A 155 0.00 19.53 17.11
#